data_AF-A0A0L6VA40-F1
#
_entry.id   AF-A0A0L6VA40-F1
#
_cell.length_a   1.000
_cell.length_b   1.000
_cell.length_c   1.000
_cell.angle_alpha   90.00
_cell.angle_beta   90.00
_cell.angle_gamma   90.00
#
_symmetry.space_group_name_H-M   'P 1'
#
loop_
_entity.id
_entity.type
_entity.pdbx_description
1 polymer ?
#
loop_
_entity_poly.entity_id
_entity_poly.type
_entity_poly.pdbx_seq_one_letter_code
_entity_poly.pdbx_strand_id
1 'polypeptide(L)'
;MLLEIKRFTREHGYIIVICCSDKGSRKFFKCDRGGKAEDNKRKGDPRDQSKFSRLIGCLFSAHTSCERGGLVRYYENDYPHHNHPATKDT
;
A
#
# COMPACT_ATOMS: atom_id res chain seq x y z
N MET A 1 9.76 -4.13 -10.97
CA MET A 1 9.23 -2.96 -10.22
C MET A 1 8.06 -3.26 -9.29
N LEU A 2 6.85 -3.61 -9.76
CA LEU A 2 5.71 -3.77 -8.85
C LEU A 2 5.95 -4.85 -7.76
N LEU A 3 6.53 -5.99 -8.14
CA LEU A 3 6.90 -7.04 -7.20
C LEU A 3 7.97 -6.59 -6.21
N GLU A 4 8.94 -5.80 -6.65
CA GLU A 4 10.01 -5.27 -5.80
C GLU A 4 9.47 -4.26 -4.79
N ILE A 5 8.59 -3.35 -5.22
CA ILE A 5 7.93 -2.39 -4.34
C ILE A 5 7.10 -3.11 -3.27
N LYS A 6 6.34 -4.15 -3.67
CA LYS A 6 5.57 -4.96 -2.72
C LYS A 6 6.48 -5.74 -1.75
N ARG A 7 7.60 -6.26 -2.23
CA ARG A 7 8.57 -6.97 -1.38
C ARG A 7 9.22 -6.02 -0.39
N PHE A 8 9.72 -4.88 -0.87
CA PHE A 8 10.33 -3.82 -0.06
C PHE A 8 9.36 -3.35 1.04
N THR A 9 8.16 -2.93 0.67
CA THR A 9 7.17 -2.47 1.67
C THR A 9 6.85 -3.56 2.68
N ARG A 10 6.74 -4.82 2.25
CA ARG A 10 6.53 -5.95 3.16
C ARG A 10 7.70 -6.19 4.11
N GLU A 11 8.95 -6.14 3.64
CA GLU A 11 10.15 -6.23 4.49
C GLU A 11 10.19 -5.10 5.54
N HIS A 12 9.60 -3.95 5.21
CA HIS A 12 9.41 -2.82 6.11
C HIS A 12 8.10 -2.88 6.94
N GLY A 13 7.33 -3.97 6.86
CA GLY A 13 6.13 -4.20 7.66
C GLY A 13 4.86 -3.55 7.13
N TYR A 14 4.85 -3.13 5.87
CA TYR A 14 3.71 -2.46 5.25
C TYR A 14 3.17 -3.28 4.09
N ILE A 15 1.85 -3.36 3.99
CA ILE A 15 1.20 -3.91 2.79
C ILE A 15 0.61 -2.75 2.02
N ILE A 16 1.07 -2.55 0.79
CA ILE A 16 0.54 -1.53 -0.11
C ILE A 16 -0.27 -2.17 -1.25
N VAL A 17 -1.32 -1.48 -1.67
CA VAL A 17 -2.19 -1.88 -2.79
C VAL A 17 -2.23 -0.77 -3.83
N ILE A 18 -2.45 -1.16 -5.09
CA ILE A 18 -2.69 -0.20 -6.16
C ILE A 18 -4.10 0.36 -5.98
N CYS A 19 -4.23 1.67 -5.77
CA CYS A 19 -5.54 2.31 -5.62
C CYS A 19 -6.11 2.80 -6.95
N CYS A 20 -5.25 3.30 -7.83
CA CYS A 20 -5.61 3.70 -9.18
C CYS A 20 -4.42 3.51 -10.13
N SER A 21 -4.74 3.31 -11.39
CA SER A 21 -3.77 3.29 -12.48
C SER A 21 -4.32 4.16 -13.59
N ASP A 22 -3.53 5.13 -14.04
CA ASP A 22 -3.80 5.79 -15.30
C ASP A 22 -3.46 4.84 -16.44
N LYS A 23 -4.12 5.00 -17.59
CA LYS A 23 -3.89 4.19 -18.80
C LYS A 23 -2.46 4.37 -19.31
N GLY A 24 -1.51 3.65 -18.72
CA GLY A 24 -0.19 3.38 -19.27
C GLY A 24 1.01 4.00 -18.56
N SER A 25 0.84 5.00 -17.69
CA SER A 25 1.98 5.80 -17.22
C SER A 25 2.15 5.89 -15.70
N ARG A 26 1.06 6.01 -14.93
CA ARG A 26 1.14 6.18 -13.47
C ARG A 26 0.33 5.14 -12.72
N LYS A 27 0.94 4.51 -11.71
CA LYS A 27 0.24 3.67 -10.72
C LYS A 27 0.36 4.30 -9.37
N PHE A 28 -0.75 4.45 -8.67
CA PHE A 28 -0.78 4.99 -7.32
C PHE A 28 -0.97 3.86 -6.32
N PHE A 29 -0.29 4.00 -5.20
CA PHE A 29 -0.24 3.05 -4.10
C PHE A 29 -0.76 3.70 -2.85
N LYS A 30 -1.55 2.93 -2.09
CA LYS A 30 -1.99 3.28 -0.74
C LYS A 30 -1.69 2.14 0.20
N CYS A 31 -1.59 2.47 1.48
CA CYS A 31 -1.42 1.46 2.51
C CYS A 31 -2.74 0.70 2.70
N ASP A 32 -2.67 -0.63 2.63
CA ASP A 32 -3.78 -1.53 2.92
C ASP A 32 -3.75 -2.00 4.38
N ARG A 33 -2.55 -2.27 4.92
CA ARG A 33 -2.32 -2.68 6.32
C ARG A 33 -1.03 -2.15 6.93
N GLY A 34 -1.07 -1.99 8.25
CA GLY A 34 0.06 -1.92 9.15
C GLY A 34 -0.39 -2.14 10.60
N GLY A 35 0.57 -2.26 11.52
CA GLY A 35 0.31 -2.78 12.87
C GLY A 35 0.03 -4.29 12.89
N LYS A 36 -0.47 -4.85 14.00
CA LYS A 36 -0.73 -6.30 14.07
C LYS A 36 -1.90 -6.66 13.15
N ALA A 37 -1.92 -7.90 12.63
CA ALA A 37 -3.04 -8.38 11.80
C ALA A 37 -4.40 -8.27 12.52
N GLU A 38 -4.39 -8.39 13.85
CA GLU A 38 -5.54 -8.23 14.74
C GLU A 38 -6.15 -6.83 14.72
N ASP A 39 -5.29 -5.80 14.67
CA ASP A 39 -5.68 -4.38 14.73
C ASP A 39 -6.39 -3.93 13.46
N ASN A 40 -6.20 -4.68 12.38
CA ASN A 40 -6.79 -4.33 11.10
C ASN A 40 -8.30 -4.66 11.09
N LYS A 41 -8.85 -5.50 11.98
CA LYS A 41 -10.26 -5.97 11.90
C LYS A 41 -11.29 -4.83 11.96
N ARG A 42 -12.33 -4.89 11.11
CA ARG A 42 -13.42 -3.91 11.12
C ARG A 42 -14.34 -4.15 12.32
N LYS A 43 -14.49 -3.16 13.20
CA LYS A 43 -15.40 -3.24 14.35
C LYS A 43 -16.86 -3.18 13.86
N GLY A 44 -17.61 -4.28 13.95
CA GLY A 44 -19.07 -4.30 13.83
C GLY A 44 -19.71 -4.61 12.47
N ASP A 45 -19.01 -5.27 11.52
CA ASP A 45 -19.66 -5.75 10.27
C ASP A 45 -19.83 -7.28 10.33
N PRO A 46 -21.06 -7.83 10.26
CA PRO A 46 -21.30 -9.28 10.25
C PRO A 46 -20.78 -9.98 8.99
N ARG A 47 -20.25 -9.24 8.01
CA ARG A 47 -19.52 -9.77 6.84
C ARG A 47 -18.06 -10.13 7.17
N ASP A 48 -17.82 -10.71 8.33
CA ASP A 48 -16.51 -11.11 8.87
C ASP A 48 -15.80 -12.24 8.07
N GLN A 49 -16.23 -12.45 6.82
CA GLN A 49 -15.53 -13.23 5.80
C GLN A 49 -14.64 -12.36 4.91
N SER A 50 -14.63 -11.03 5.09
CA SER A 50 -13.66 -10.20 4.39
C SER A 50 -12.27 -10.49 4.93
N LYS A 51 -11.50 -11.29 4.18
CA LYS A 51 -10.06 -11.54 4.38
C LYS A 51 -9.22 -10.25 4.43
N PHE A 52 -9.84 -9.08 4.20
CA PHE A 52 -9.19 -7.78 4.13
C PHE A 52 -10.02 -6.73 4.85
N SER A 53 -9.39 -6.11 5.82
CA SER A 53 -9.91 -4.96 6.51
C SER A 53 -8.96 -3.80 6.18
N ARG A 54 -9.37 -3.00 5.21
CA ARG A 54 -8.60 -1.87 4.69
C ARG A 54 -8.31 -0.92 5.84
N LEU A 55 -7.07 -0.49 6.01
CA LEU A 55 -6.74 0.66 6.86
C LEU A 55 -7.54 1.88 6.41
N ILE A 56 -8.51 2.29 7.22
CA ILE A 56 -9.26 3.51 6.97
C ILE A 56 -8.42 4.68 7.47
N GLY A 57 -8.13 5.64 6.59
CA GLY A 57 -7.50 6.92 6.96
C GLY A 57 -5.97 6.95 6.97
N CYS A 58 -5.28 5.91 6.50
CA CYS A 58 -3.83 6.01 6.30
C CYS A 58 -3.52 7.02 5.19
N LEU A 59 -2.73 8.04 5.54
CA LEU A 59 -2.37 9.13 4.65
C LEU A 59 -1.27 8.73 3.65
N PHE A 60 -0.63 7.58 3.86
CA PHE A 60 0.44 7.12 2.98
C PHE A 60 -0.03 7.05 1.52
N SER A 61 0.74 7.71 0.65
CA SER A 61 0.54 7.70 -0.79
C SER A 61 1.89 7.63 -1.47
N ALA A 62 1.99 6.76 -2.45
CA ALA A 62 3.13 6.68 -3.33
C ALA A 62 2.66 6.45 -4.76
N HIS A 63 3.53 6.69 -5.72
CA HIS A 63 3.23 6.36 -7.10
C HIS A 63 4.46 5.87 -7.83
N THR A 64 4.22 5.13 -8.91
CA THR A 64 5.23 4.90 -9.94
C THR A 64 4.88 5.67 -11.18
N SER A 65 5.87 6.33 -11.78
CA SER A 65 5.79 6.99 -13.08
C SER A 65 6.80 6.36 -14.04
N CYS A 66 6.65 6.62 -15.33
CA CYS A 66 7.66 6.25 -16.33
C CYS A 66 8.06 7.48 -17.15
N GLU A 67 9.35 7.56 -17.48
CA GLU A 67 9.85 8.57 -18.41
C GLU A 67 9.27 8.38 -19.82
N ARG A 68 9.32 9.44 -20.63
CA ARG A 68 8.85 9.41 -22.01
C ARG A 68 9.73 8.43 -22.81
N GLY A 69 9.15 7.31 -23.21
CA GLY A 69 9.88 6.18 -23.84
C GLY A 69 9.91 4.90 -23.00
N GLY A 70 9.43 4.92 -21.75
CA GLY A 70 9.11 3.73 -20.95
C GLY A 70 10.30 2.92 -20.40
N LEU A 71 11.54 3.36 -20.70
CA LEU A 71 12.78 2.69 -20.29
C LEU A 71 13.08 2.87 -18.80
N VAL A 72 12.78 4.04 -18.24
CA VAL A 72 13.00 4.34 -16.83
C VAL A 72 11.67 4.45 -16.10
N ARG A 73 11.59 3.81 -14.93
CA ARG A 73 10.43 3.86 -14.03
C ARG A 73 10.89 4.36 -12.67
N TYR A 74 10.14 5.29 -12.09
CA TYR A 74 10.41 5.89 -10.78
C TYR A 74 9.41 5.41 -9.77
N TYR A 75 9.81 5.40 -8.51
CA TYR A 75 8.93 5.21 -7.36
C TYR A 75 9.11 6.42 -6.45
N GLU A 76 8.03 7.12 -6.18
CA GLU A 76 8.02 8.34 -5.38
C GLU A 76 6.98 8.22 -4.27
N ASN A 77 7.36 8.62 -3.06
CA ASN A 77 6.44 8.75 -1.94
C ASN A 77 5.87 10.18 -1.93
N ASP A 78 4.63 10.34 -2.40
CA ASP A 78 3.93 11.63 -2.34
C ASP A 78 3.66 12.04 -0.87
N TYR A 79 3.35 11.06 -0.02
CA TYR A 79 3.14 11.26 1.40
C TYR A 79 3.64 10.05 2.19
N PRO A 80 4.80 10.16 2.87
CA PRO A 80 5.43 9.00 3.52
C PRO A 80 4.84 8.66 4.90
N HIS A 81 3.98 9.51 5.46
CA HIS A 81 3.53 9.35 6.83
C HIS A 81 2.40 8.33 6.95
N HIS A 82 2.61 7.34 7.82
CA HIS A 82 1.65 6.33 8.20
C HIS A 82 1.00 6.69 9.54
N ASN A 83 -0.31 6.47 9.68
CA ASN A 83 -1.02 6.65 10.95
C ASN A 83 -1.05 5.37 11.80
N HIS A 84 -0.21 4.40 11.48
CA HIS A 84 -0.11 3.11 12.13
C HIS A 84 1.36 2.66 12.14
N PRO A 85 1.76 1.79 13.09
CA PRO A 85 3.11 1.23 13.09
C PRO A 85 3.34 0.27 11.91
N ALA A 86 4.58 -0.11 11.68
CA ALA A 86 4.93 -1.24 10.82
C ALA A 86 4.42 -2.56 11.44
N THR A 87 3.88 -3.45 10.62
CA THR A 87 3.58 -4.83 10.99
C THR A 87 4.89 -5.58 11.19
N LYS A 88 5.13 -6.15 12.36
CA LYS A 88 6.15 -7.19 12.51
C LYS A 88 5.43 -8.51 12.25
N ASP A 89 5.64 -9.12 11.09
CA ASP A 89 5.22 -10.51 10.87
C ASP A 89 5.99 -11.35 11.92
N THR A 90 5.31 -11.74 13.01
CA THR A 90 5.73 -12.83 13.92
C THR A 90 5.16 -14.14 13.45
#